data_AF-A0A847FIE7-F1
#
_entry.id   AF-A0A847FIE7-F1
#
_cell.length_a   1.000
_cell.length_b   1.000
_cell.length_c   1.000
_cell.angle_alpha   90.00
_cell.angle_beta   90.00
_cell.angle_gamma   90.00
#
_symmetry.space_group_name_H-M   'P 1'
#
loop_
_entity.id
_entity.type
_entity.pdbx_description
1 polymer ?
#
loop_
_entity_poly.entity_id
_entity_poly.type
_entity_poly.pdbx_seq_one_letter_code
_entity_poly.pdbx_strand_id
1 'polypeptide(L)'
;MKRSSLLALVVAGLLTEGIYLAITLRLPWWTYGGELQRWSELMGNGWSDLVACLAGLAVLLAAYALGWGAVRKGGVPRKVIWAFGGLYAITLFWLLPITADLFVYLGRAHLFTDLEGNPLEDTLVSRRDALLAAYPTAYARHSSAYGPAWSLISAPGTMGRHDVAGGLAYLKGLAVAAYAGMAWLLERILRRIRPGDALQGLYLFAWNPLVLVMGVGDGHNDMVMIALVLLAFWLLLETRWLLAFLVLWLSAWIKYMGAAFVPFFLIYAGERWEKLGRQTWPLLLGAGLTGLTVTGLVFAPFRDGGDLELLALMRRVLIPVNAPHEARDVVAWATVGGLILLAMAYLWLLKRLQRSERSYQDVCNVGFVTLLLAFVLGAARSQPWHLIWPVSLAGLSDRRWAWPVVIVLSAVMLVTQLWVEWGAPGLGG
;
A
#
# COMPACT_ATOMS: atom_id res chain seq x y z
N MET A 1 -34.94 3.44 -13.90
CA MET A 1 -33.71 3.85 -13.21
C MET A 1 -32.75 2.70 -12.91
N LYS A 2 -33.14 1.64 -12.18
CA LYS A 2 -32.23 0.53 -11.79
C LYS A 2 -31.50 -0.17 -12.96
N ARG A 3 -32.19 -0.42 -14.09
CA ARG A 3 -31.59 -1.04 -15.30
C ARG A 3 -30.49 -0.17 -15.93
N SER A 4 -30.63 1.16 -15.89
CA SER A 4 -29.65 2.10 -16.45
C SER A 4 -28.37 2.16 -15.60
N SER A 5 -28.49 2.16 -14.26
CA SER A 5 -27.31 2.10 -13.37
C SER A 5 -26.53 0.80 -13.53
N LEU A 6 -27.22 -0.35 -13.62
CA LEU A 6 -26.56 -1.63 -13.83
C LEU A 6 -25.82 -1.67 -15.18
N LEU A 7 -26.48 -1.23 -16.26
CA LEU A 7 -25.85 -1.17 -17.59
C LEU A 7 -24.60 -0.27 -17.57
N ALA A 8 -24.70 0.92 -16.98
CA ALA A 8 -23.56 1.83 -16.86
C ALA A 8 -22.40 1.22 -16.07
N LEU A 9 -22.68 0.49 -14.99
CA LEU A 9 -21.65 -0.20 -14.20
C LEU A 9 -21.00 -1.35 -14.99
N VAL A 10 -21.77 -2.13 -15.75
CA VAL A 10 -21.23 -3.22 -16.58
C VAL A 10 -20.39 -2.67 -17.72
N VAL A 11 -20.85 -1.60 -18.39
CA VAL A 11 -20.08 -0.92 -19.45
C VAL A 11 -18.77 -0.36 -18.89
N ALA A 12 -18.83 0.34 -17.75
CA ALA A 12 -17.62 0.79 -17.07
C ALA A 12 -16.68 -0.38 -16.77
N GLY A 13 -17.23 -1.53 -16.34
CA GLY A 13 -16.42 -2.68 -16.01
C GLY A 13 -15.71 -3.32 -17.20
N LEU A 14 -16.43 -3.46 -18.32
CA LEU A 14 -15.87 -3.99 -19.57
C LEU A 14 -14.81 -3.06 -20.17
N LEU A 15 -15.03 -1.74 -20.11
CA LEU A 15 -14.04 -0.75 -20.59
C LEU A 15 -12.75 -0.82 -19.75
N THR A 16 -12.87 -0.88 -18.43
CA THR A 16 -11.73 -1.03 -17.52
C THR A 16 -10.97 -2.32 -17.79
N GLU A 17 -11.67 -3.46 -17.89
CA GLU A 17 -11.04 -4.74 -18.20
C GLU A 17 -10.34 -4.73 -19.56
N GLY A 18 -10.95 -4.13 -20.59
CA GLY A 18 -10.34 -4.01 -21.91
C GLY A 18 -9.00 -3.28 -21.88
N ILE A 19 -8.88 -2.23 -21.05
CA ILE A 19 -7.62 -1.48 -20.88
C ILE A 19 -6.59 -2.32 -20.12
N TYR A 20 -6.98 -2.98 -19.02
CA TYR A 20 -6.09 -3.84 -18.26
C TYR A 20 -5.60 -5.03 -19.08
N LEU A 21 -6.48 -5.67 -19.84
CA LEU A 21 -6.10 -6.75 -20.74
C LEU A 21 -5.15 -6.25 -21.83
N ALA A 22 -5.41 -5.08 -22.43
CA ALA A 22 -4.54 -4.51 -23.46
C ALA A 22 -3.11 -4.23 -22.96
N ILE A 23 -2.95 -3.68 -21.75
CA ILE A 23 -1.62 -3.42 -21.18
C ILE A 23 -0.94 -4.71 -20.70
N THR A 24 -1.67 -5.62 -20.04
CA THR A 24 -1.13 -6.91 -19.60
C THR A 24 -0.65 -7.78 -20.76
N LEU A 25 -1.41 -7.83 -21.87
CA LEU A 25 -1.02 -8.62 -23.05
C LEU A 25 0.21 -8.06 -23.76
N ARG A 26 0.46 -6.75 -23.66
CA ARG A 26 1.66 -6.09 -24.20
C ARG A 26 2.87 -6.24 -23.29
N LEU A 27 2.65 -6.27 -21.98
CA LEU A 27 3.69 -6.30 -20.97
C LEU A 27 3.48 -7.46 -19.99
N PRO A 28 3.45 -8.72 -20.43
CA PRO A 28 3.33 -9.83 -19.50
C PRO A 28 4.66 -10.11 -18.78
N TRP A 29 4.61 -10.22 -17.45
CA TRP A 29 5.82 -10.45 -16.66
C TRP A 29 6.47 -11.82 -16.92
N TRP A 30 5.75 -12.83 -17.41
CA TRP A 30 6.37 -14.12 -17.77
C TRP A 30 7.32 -14.01 -18.97
N THR A 31 7.17 -12.98 -19.81
CA THR A 31 8.03 -12.74 -20.98
C THR A 31 9.19 -11.83 -20.62
N TYR A 32 8.91 -10.75 -19.88
CA TYR A 32 9.88 -9.68 -19.62
C TYR A 32 10.47 -9.69 -18.20
N GLY A 33 9.89 -10.45 -17.27
CA GLY A 33 10.27 -10.46 -15.86
C GLY A 33 11.57 -11.20 -15.55
N GLY A 34 12.24 -11.77 -16.56
CA GLY A 34 13.58 -12.34 -16.39
C GLY A 34 14.67 -11.29 -16.27
N GLU A 35 14.42 -10.05 -16.73
CA GLU A 35 15.41 -8.97 -16.77
C GLU A 35 14.82 -7.68 -16.19
N LEU A 36 15.67 -6.82 -15.61
CA LEU A 36 15.25 -5.48 -15.21
C LEU A 36 15.13 -4.59 -16.44
N GLN A 37 13.90 -4.30 -16.87
CA GLN A 37 13.64 -3.46 -18.04
C GLN A 37 12.63 -2.37 -17.68
N ARG A 38 12.80 -1.17 -18.26
CA ARG A 38 11.79 -0.12 -18.14
C ARG A 38 10.65 -0.44 -19.10
N TRP A 39 9.43 -0.48 -18.60
CA TRP A 39 8.25 -0.75 -19.41
C TRP A 39 8.07 0.29 -20.54
N SER A 40 8.54 1.53 -20.36
CA SER A 40 8.55 2.57 -21.38
C SER A 40 9.45 2.21 -22.57
N GLU A 41 10.61 1.59 -22.32
CA GLU A 41 11.49 1.08 -23.38
C GLU A 41 10.82 -0.05 -24.18
N LEU A 42 10.05 -0.91 -23.51
CA LEU A 42 9.30 -1.99 -24.14
C LEU A 42 8.11 -1.49 -24.98
N MET A 43 7.47 -0.41 -24.55
CA MET A 43 6.32 0.18 -25.24
C MET A 43 6.71 1.16 -26.36
N GLY A 44 7.94 1.64 -26.36
CA GLY A 44 8.39 2.76 -27.19
C GLY A 44 8.39 4.06 -26.40
N ASN A 45 9.46 4.86 -26.56
CA ASN A 45 9.65 6.12 -25.83
C ASN A 45 9.15 7.34 -26.61
N GLY A 46 8.33 7.16 -27.64
CA GLY A 46 7.85 8.24 -28.50
C GLY A 46 6.71 9.07 -27.88
N TRP A 47 6.51 10.28 -28.38
CA TRP A 47 5.35 11.11 -28.00
C TRP A 47 4.02 10.44 -28.33
N SER A 48 3.94 9.67 -29.42
CA SER A 48 2.75 8.90 -29.80
C SER A 48 2.38 7.86 -28.74
N ASP A 49 3.38 7.18 -28.18
CA ASP A 49 3.18 6.12 -27.19
C ASP A 49 2.77 6.73 -25.84
N LEU A 50 3.38 7.87 -25.46
CA LEU A 50 2.96 8.63 -24.28
C LEU A 50 1.51 9.11 -24.39
N VAL A 51 1.13 9.67 -25.55
CA VAL A 51 -0.24 10.12 -25.83
C VAL A 51 -1.20 8.94 -25.77
N ALA A 52 -0.83 7.76 -26.29
CA ALA A 52 -1.65 6.56 -26.20
C ALA A 52 -1.84 6.10 -24.75
N CYS A 53 -0.79 6.13 -23.91
CA CYS A 53 -0.88 5.84 -22.48
C CYS A 53 -1.79 6.82 -21.75
N LEU A 54 -1.63 8.12 -22.00
CA LEU A 54 -2.47 9.15 -21.40
C LEU A 54 -3.93 9.00 -21.82
N ALA A 55 -4.20 8.67 -23.09
CA ALA A 55 -5.55 8.39 -23.59
C ALA A 55 -6.14 7.15 -22.90
N GLY A 56 -5.38 6.06 -22.80
CA GLY A 56 -5.80 4.85 -22.08
C GLY A 56 -6.13 5.14 -20.61
N LEU A 57 -5.27 5.90 -19.93
CA LEU A 57 -5.51 6.35 -18.56
C LEU A 57 -6.76 7.23 -18.45
N ALA A 58 -6.99 8.15 -19.40
CA ALA A 58 -8.19 8.99 -19.42
C ALA A 58 -9.47 8.15 -19.56
N VAL A 59 -9.48 7.14 -20.43
CA VAL A 59 -10.61 6.22 -20.58
C VAL A 59 -10.81 5.40 -19.30
N LEU A 60 -9.73 4.93 -18.68
CA LEU A 60 -9.78 4.19 -17.41
C LEU A 60 -10.39 5.04 -16.28
N LEU A 61 -9.99 6.30 -16.17
CA LEU A 61 -10.53 7.23 -15.18
C LEU A 61 -11.99 7.61 -15.47
N ALA A 62 -12.36 7.77 -16.75
CA ALA A 62 -13.73 8.01 -17.15
C ALA A 62 -14.64 6.81 -16.85
N ALA A 63 -14.18 5.59 -17.11
CA ALA A 63 -14.88 4.35 -16.77
C ALA A 63 -15.06 4.24 -15.25
N TYR A 64 -14.02 4.54 -14.47
CA TYR A 64 -14.10 4.56 -13.01
C TYR A 64 -15.11 5.59 -12.49
N ALA A 65 -15.14 6.81 -13.04
CA ALA A 65 -16.11 7.84 -12.70
C ALA A 65 -17.55 7.47 -13.11
N LEU A 66 -17.72 6.82 -14.26
CA LEU A 66 -19.01 6.31 -14.73
C LEU A 66 -19.60 5.27 -13.76
N GLY A 67 -18.80 4.27 -13.39
CA GLY A 67 -19.22 3.25 -12.42
C GLY A 67 -19.47 3.86 -11.03
N TRP A 68 -18.71 4.87 -10.61
CA TRP A 68 -18.97 5.61 -9.38
C TRP A 68 -20.35 6.28 -9.40
N GLY A 69 -20.67 6.97 -10.50
CA GLY A 69 -21.99 7.56 -10.70
C GLY A 69 -23.12 6.53 -10.69
N ALA A 70 -22.88 5.34 -11.26
CA ALA A 70 -23.84 4.24 -11.25
C ALA A 70 -24.09 3.67 -9.84
N VAL A 71 -23.03 3.43 -9.06
CA VAL A 71 -23.14 2.93 -7.68
C VAL A 71 -23.84 3.93 -6.77
N ARG A 72 -23.57 5.24 -6.93
CA ARG A 72 -24.24 6.31 -6.17
C ARG A 72 -25.74 6.41 -6.45
N LYS A 73 -26.18 6.13 -7.68
CA LYS A 73 -27.62 6.07 -8.04
C LYS A 73 -28.32 4.85 -7.44
N GLY A 74 -27.58 3.88 -6.92
CA GLY A 74 -28.11 2.66 -6.30
C GLY A 74 -28.73 1.68 -7.29
N GLY A 75 -29.22 0.56 -6.76
CA GLY A 75 -29.88 -0.49 -7.55
C GLY A 75 -28.92 -1.40 -8.33
N VAL A 76 -27.62 -1.37 -8.02
CA VAL A 76 -26.61 -2.26 -8.61
C VAL A 76 -26.24 -3.39 -7.64
N PRO A 77 -26.03 -4.63 -8.11
CA PRO A 77 -25.72 -5.76 -7.26
C PRO A 77 -24.24 -5.77 -6.85
N ARG A 78 -23.97 -6.05 -5.57
CA ARG A 78 -22.58 -6.19 -5.04
C ARG A 78 -21.72 -7.19 -5.81
N LYS A 79 -22.35 -8.23 -6.36
CA LYS A 79 -21.67 -9.30 -7.11
C LYS A 79 -20.95 -8.76 -8.35
N VAL A 80 -21.46 -7.70 -8.98
CA VAL A 80 -20.82 -7.10 -10.17
C VAL A 80 -19.53 -6.40 -9.79
N ILE A 81 -19.51 -5.66 -8.68
CA ILE A 81 -18.30 -5.00 -8.19
C ILE A 81 -17.22 -6.03 -7.86
N TRP A 82 -17.59 -7.10 -7.15
CA TRP A 82 -16.69 -8.21 -6.82
C TRP A 82 -16.20 -8.98 -8.04
N ALA A 83 -17.09 -9.30 -8.99
CA ALA A 83 -16.73 -10.07 -10.17
C ALA A 83 -15.70 -9.33 -11.02
N PHE A 84 -15.95 -8.07 -11.34
CA PHE A 84 -14.99 -7.24 -12.07
C PHE A 84 -13.75 -6.92 -11.26
N GLY A 85 -13.87 -6.59 -9.97
CA GLY A 85 -12.71 -6.33 -9.11
C GLY A 85 -11.77 -7.53 -9.00
N GLY A 86 -12.32 -8.75 -8.99
CA GLY A 86 -11.55 -9.99 -9.05
C GLY A 86 -10.95 -10.24 -10.44
N LEU A 87 -11.72 -9.99 -11.50
CA LEU A 87 -11.24 -10.09 -12.89
C LEU A 87 -10.05 -9.16 -13.14
N TYR A 88 -10.13 -7.89 -12.73
CA TYR A 88 -9.04 -6.93 -12.85
C TYR A 88 -7.79 -7.41 -12.11
N ALA A 89 -7.95 -7.95 -10.90
CA ALA A 89 -6.82 -8.46 -10.11
C ALA A 89 -6.17 -9.68 -10.78
N ILE A 90 -6.95 -10.58 -11.38
CA ILE A 90 -6.45 -11.73 -12.14
C ILE A 90 -5.71 -11.26 -13.40
N THR A 91 -6.24 -10.27 -14.12
CA THR A 91 -5.61 -9.72 -15.32
C THR A 91 -4.32 -8.97 -14.98
N LEU A 92 -4.32 -8.15 -13.94
CA LEU A 92 -3.14 -7.37 -13.52
C LEU A 92 -2.09 -8.19 -12.76
N PHE A 93 -2.45 -9.36 -12.22
CA PHE A 93 -1.47 -10.33 -11.71
C PHE A 93 -0.41 -10.65 -12.78
N TRP A 94 -0.76 -10.59 -14.05
CA TRP A 94 0.15 -10.90 -15.15
C TRP A 94 0.90 -9.70 -15.71
N LEU A 95 0.58 -8.47 -15.28
CA LEU A 95 1.26 -7.26 -15.72
C LEU A 95 2.72 -7.24 -15.21
N LEU A 96 3.66 -6.85 -16.07
CA LEU A 96 5.04 -6.52 -15.70
C LEU A 96 5.03 -5.43 -14.61
N PRO A 97 5.74 -5.63 -13.48
CA PRO A 97 5.89 -4.57 -12.49
C PRO A 97 6.39 -3.29 -13.17
N ILE A 98 5.69 -2.20 -12.91
CA ILE A 98 5.99 -0.87 -13.42
C ILE A 98 7.27 -0.36 -12.75
N THR A 99 7.47 -0.69 -11.46
CA THR A 99 8.65 -0.35 -10.68
C THR A 99 9.52 -1.56 -10.41
N ALA A 100 10.77 -1.31 -10.01
CA ALA A 100 11.74 -2.35 -9.71
C ALA A 100 11.54 -3.04 -8.34
N ASP A 101 10.50 -2.66 -7.59
CA ASP A 101 10.33 -3.03 -6.19
C ASP A 101 10.26 -4.55 -5.98
N LEU A 102 9.46 -5.26 -6.78
CA LEU A 102 9.34 -6.72 -6.65
C LEU A 102 10.67 -7.44 -6.85
N PHE A 103 11.50 -6.98 -7.78
CA PHE A 103 12.83 -7.53 -8.00
C PHE A 103 13.76 -7.26 -6.81
N VAL A 104 13.68 -6.07 -6.22
CA VAL A 104 14.44 -5.75 -5.00
C VAL A 104 13.96 -6.58 -3.81
N TYR A 105 12.66 -6.85 -3.69
CA TYR A 105 12.12 -7.72 -2.64
C TYR A 105 12.63 -9.15 -2.81
N LEU A 106 12.62 -9.65 -4.06
CA LEU A 106 13.13 -10.98 -4.37
C LEU A 106 14.63 -11.09 -4.13
N GLY A 107 15.42 -10.09 -4.51
CA GLY A 107 16.85 -10.06 -4.22
C GLY A 107 17.14 -10.04 -2.72
N ARG A 108 16.35 -9.32 -1.92
CA ARG A 108 16.47 -9.33 -0.45
C ARG A 108 16.05 -10.66 0.18
N ALA A 109 15.03 -11.30 -0.39
CA ALA A 109 14.63 -12.65 0.01
C ALA A 109 15.75 -13.65 -0.28
N HIS A 110 16.34 -13.61 -1.48
CA HIS A 110 17.47 -14.47 -1.88
C HIS A 110 18.69 -14.26 -0.99
N LEU A 111 19.04 -12.99 -0.72
CA LEU A 111 20.10 -12.64 0.20
C LEU A 111 19.90 -13.29 1.58
N PHE A 112 18.66 -13.31 2.07
CA PHE A 112 18.32 -13.87 3.38
C PHE A 112 18.26 -15.41 3.38
N THR A 113 17.60 -16.04 2.40
CA THR A 113 17.34 -17.49 2.41
C THR A 113 18.49 -18.31 1.87
N ASP A 114 19.20 -17.82 0.84
CA ASP A 114 20.11 -18.64 0.04
C ASP A 114 21.57 -18.26 0.27
N LEU A 115 21.82 -17.00 0.66
CA LEU A 115 23.18 -16.47 0.89
C LEU A 115 23.49 -16.23 2.37
N GLU A 116 22.55 -16.54 3.27
CA GLU A 116 22.66 -16.36 4.73
C GLU A 116 23.04 -14.93 5.14
N GLY A 117 22.66 -13.94 4.32
CA GLY A 117 22.91 -12.51 4.56
C GLY A 117 21.79 -11.85 5.34
N ASN A 118 22.09 -10.74 6.01
CA ASN A 118 21.09 -9.97 6.77
C ASN A 118 20.56 -8.80 5.93
N PRO A 119 19.34 -8.84 5.35
CA PRO A 119 18.82 -7.75 4.52
C PRO A 119 18.61 -6.43 5.29
N LEU A 120 18.64 -6.46 6.64
CA LEU A 120 18.58 -5.26 7.48
C LEU A 120 19.93 -4.54 7.59
N GLU A 121 21.01 -5.17 7.16
CA GLU A 121 22.39 -4.66 7.27
C GLU A 121 23.13 -4.70 5.93
N ASP A 122 23.08 -5.87 5.27
CA ASP A 122 23.72 -6.15 4.00
C ASP A 122 23.02 -5.47 2.82
N THR A 123 23.83 -5.01 1.88
CA THR A 123 23.36 -4.48 0.59
C THR A 123 23.30 -5.61 -0.44
N LEU A 124 22.52 -5.45 -1.52
CA LEU A 124 22.52 -6.46 -2.58
C LEU A 124 23.85 -6.50 -3.35
N VAL A 125 24.57 -5.37 -3.40
CA VAL A 125 25.86 -5.25 -4.10
C VAL A 125 27.07 -5.75 -3.28
N SER A 126 26.91 -6.04 -1.98
CA SER A 126 28.02 -6.51 -1.14
C SER A 126 28.34 -8.00 -1.34
N ARG A 127 27.46 -8.74 -2.01
CA ARG A 127 27.65 -10.15 -2.34
C ARG A 127 27.83 -10.32 -3.85
N ARG A 128 28.77 -11.19 -4.24
CA ARG A 128 28.94 -11.58 -5.65
C ARG A 128 27.98 -12.72 -5.95
N ASP A 129 26.81 -12.39 -6.45
CA ASP A 129 25.78 -13.35 -6.86
C ASP A 129 25.11 -12.91 -8.17
N ALA A 130 24.76 -13.87 -9.02
CA ALA A 130 24.22 -13.61 -10.35
C ALA A 130 22.81 -13.01 -10.31
N LEU A 131 21.96 -13.49 -9.40
CA LEU A 131 20.60 -12.99 -9.23
C LEU A 131 20.61 -11.58 -8.62
N LEU A 132 21.47 -11.34 -7.63
CA LEU A 132 21.61 -10.01 -7.04
C LEU A 132 22.18 -8.98 -8.03
N ALA A 133 23.10 -9.40 -8.90
CA ALA A 133 23.67 -8.55 -9.95
C ALA A 133 22.69 -8.25 -11.10
N ALA A 134 21.68 -9.11 -11.32
CA ALA A 134 20.71 -8.96 -12.41
C ALA A 134 19.78 -7.73 -12.26
N TYR A 135 19.66 -7.17 -11.04
CA TYR A 135 18.75 -6.05 -10.74
C TYR A 135 19.47 -4.84 -10.12
N PRO A 136 20.34 -4.13 -10.87
CA PRO A 136 21.22 -3.07 -10.36
C PRO A 136 20.47 -1.73 -10.15
N THR A 137 19.48 -1.72 -9.25
CA THR A 137 18.73 -0.52 -8.91
C THR A 137 19.51 0.38 -7.93
N ALA A 138 19.12 1.66 -7.81
CA ALA A 138 19.64 2.52 -6.75
C ALA A 138 19.44 1.90 -5.35
N TYR A 139 18.37 1.14 -5.15
CA TYR A 139 18.06 0.45 -3.91
C TYR A 139 18.99 -0.74 -3.60
N ALA A 140 19.67 -1.31 -4.61
CA ALA A 140 20.60 -2.42 -4.42
C ALA A 140 21.84 -2.03 -3.59
N ARG A 141 22.19 -0.74 -3.59
CA ARG A 141 23.33 -0.18 -2.83
C ARG A 141 23.00 0.13 -1.38
N HIS A 142 21.76 -0.10 -0.96
CA HIS A 142 21.29 0.16 0.39
C HIS A 142 20.63 -1.08 0.96
N SER A 143 20.90 -1.30 2.23
CA SER A 143 20.18 -2.31 3.00
C SER A 143 18.70 -1.91 3.15
N SER A 144 17.85 -2.86 3.54
CA SER A 144 16.38 -2.75 3.45
C SER A 144 15.82 -1.48 4.08
N ALA A 145 14.95 -0.78 3.34
CA ALA A 145 14.13 0.31 3.88
C ALA A 145 12.86 -0.19 4.58
N TYR A 146 12.59 -1.50 4.49
CA TYR A 146 11.42 -2.15 5.08
C TYR A 146 11.84 -2.96 6.30
N GLY A 147 10.92 -3.13 7.25
CA GLY A 147 11.22 -3.82 8.49
C GLY A 147 11.31 -5.36 8.33
N PRO A 148 11.77 -6.04 9.39
CA PRO A 148 12.02 -7.49 9.39
C PRO A 148 10.80 -8.34 9.03
N ALA A 149 9.58 -7.91 9.40
CA ALA A 149 8.39 -8.69 9.06
C ALA A 149 8.21 -8.79 7.54
N TRP A 150 8.55 -7.75 6.78
CA TRP A 150 8.51 -7.81 5.32
C TRP A 150 9.57 -8.78 4.76
N SER A 151 10.79 -8.76 5.30
CA SER A 151 11.85 -9.70 4.92
C SER A 151 11.40 -11.14 5.10
N LEU A 152 10.77 -11.46 6.24
CA LEU A 152 10.25 -12.81 6.51
C LEU A 152 9.05 -13.19 5.63
N ILE A 153 8.15 -12.24 5.33
CA ILE A 153 6.99 -12.50 4.47
C ILE A 153 7.41 -12.69 3.01
N SER A 154 8.47 -12.03 2.56
CA SER A 154 8.98 -12.16 1.18
C SER A 154 9.91 -13.36 0.99
N ALA A 155 10.57 -13.84 2.05
CA ALA A 155 11.49 -14.98 2.03
C ALA A 155 10.97 -16.26 1.33
N PRO A 156 9.69 -16.67 1.45
CA PRO A 156 9.19 -17.84 0.74
C PRO A 156 9.26 -17.75 -0.79
N GLY A 157 9.38 -16.53 -1.34
CA GLY A 157 9.56 -16.31 -2.77
C GLY A 157 10.85 -16.90 -3.35
N THR A 158 11.81 -17.28 -2.52
CA THR A 158 13.10 -17.86 -2.93
C THR A 158 13.35 -19.27 -2.40
N MET A 159 12.40 -19.86 -1.67
CA MET A 159 12.55 -21.23 -1.10
C MET A 159 12.49 -22.37 -2.15
N GLY A 160 12.36 -22.05 -3.44
CA GLY A 160 12.40 -23.01 -4.55
C GLY A 160 13.79 -23.08 -5.22
N ARG A 161 13.89 -23.78 -6.36
CA ARG A 161 15.02 -23.54 -7.29
C ARG A 161 14.97 -22.08 -7.72
N HIS A 162 16.13 -21.43 -7.96
CA HIS A 162 16.33 -20.00 -8.28
C HIS A 162 15.53 -19.46 -9.50
N ASP A 163 14.21 -19.62 -9.47
CA ASP A 163 13.28 -19.26 -10.51
C ASP A 163 12.62 -17.95 -10.11
N VAL A 164 13.15 -16.87 -10.69
CA VAL A 164 12.61 -15.51 -10.58
C VAL A 164 11.12 -15.50 -10.85
N ALA A 165 10.64 -16.31 -11.79
CA ALA A 165 9.23 -16.35 -12.14
C ALA A 165 8.36 -16.86 -10.97
N GLY A 166 8.79 -17.92 -10.29
CA GLY A 166 8.11 -18.43 -9.10
C GLY A 166 8.05 -17.40 -7.97
N GLY A 167 9.16 -16.70 -7.72
CA GLY A 167 9.24 -15.64 -6.71
C GLY A 167 8.35 -14.44 -7.03
N LEU A 168 8.35 -13.98 -8.29
CA LEU A 168 7.45 -12.92 -8.75
C LEU A 168 5.98 -13.33 -8.62
N ALA A 169 5.64 -14.57 -9.01
CA ALA A 169 4.28 -15.11 -8.86
C ALA A 169 3.84 -15.12 -7.40
N TYR A 170 4.72 -15.52 -6.47
CA TYR A 170 4.44 -15.50 -5.04
C TYR A 170 4.17 -14.08 -4.52
N LEU A 171 5.06 -13.12 -4.82
CA LEU A 171 4.91 -11.74 -4.35
C LEU A 171 3.66 -11.06 -4.94
N LYS A 172 3.34 -11.32 -6.21
CA LYS A 172 2.07 -10.87 -6.80
C LYS A 172 0.86 -11.57 -6.21
N GLY A 173 0.99 -12.84 -5.87
CA GLY A 173 -0.03 -13.59 -5.13
C GLY A 173 -0.34 -12.94 -3.78
N LEU A 174 0.68 -12.49 -3.04
CA LEU A 174 0.50 -11.73 -1.81
C LEU A 174 -0.24 -10.41 -2.04
N ALA A 175 0.08 -9.68 -3.12
CA ALA A 175 -0.60 -8.43 -3.46
C ALA A 175 -2.09 -8.66 -3.80
N VAL A 176 -2.41 -9.69 -4.58
CA VAL A 176 -3.80 -10.10 -4.90
C VAL A 176 -4.55 -10.53 -3.64
N ALA A 177 -3.92 -11.33 -2.78
CA ALA A 177 -4.52 -11.77 -1.53
C ALA A 177 -4.79 -10.60 -0.58
N ALA A 178 -3.85 -9.67 -0.45
CA ALA A 178 -4.00 -8.45 0.33
C ALA A 178 -5.14 -7.58 -0.23
N TYR A 179 -5.20 -7.36 -1.55
CA TYR A 179 -6.30 -6.66 -2.21
C TYR A 179 -7.67 -7.28 -1.90
N ALA A 180 -7.82 -8.59 -2.10
CA ALA A 180 -9.08 -9.30 -1.85
C ALA A 180 -9.47 -9.24 -0.36
N GLY A 181 -8.50 -9.43 0.54
CA GLY A 181 -8.68 -9.32 1.98
C GLY A 181 -9.14 -7.93 2.39
N MET A 182 -8.52 -6.88 1.87
CA MET A 182 -8.92 -5.49 2.11
C MET A 182 -10.34 -5.19 1.62
N ALA A 183 -10.68 -5.57 0.38
CA ALA A 183 -12.02 -5.38 -0.16
C ALA A 183 -13.08 -6.07 0.72
N TRP A 184 -12.78 -7.28 1.20
CA TRP A 184 -13.66 -8.06 2.06
C TRP A 184 -13.80 -7.42 3.45
N LEU A 185 -12.69 -7.04 4.09
CA LEU A 185 -12.67 -6.37 5.38
C LEU A 185 -13.42 -5.04 5.32
N LEU A 186 -13.18 -4.24 4.28
CA LEU A 186 -13.83 -2.94 4.08
C LEU A 186 -15.34 -3.09 3.98
N GLU A 187 -15.82 -4.02 3.14
CA GLU A 187 -17.26 -4.31 3.04
C GLU A 187 -17.84 -4.79 4.37
N ARG A 188 -17.15 -5.71 5.07
CA ARG A 188 -17.58 -6.26 6.37
C ARG A 188 -17.70 -5.18 7.44
N ILE A 189 -16.69 -4.33 7.58
CA ILE A 189 -16.67 -3.21 8.53
C ILE A 189 -17.83 -2.26 8.18
N LEU A 190 -17.94 -1.82 6.93
CA LEU A 190 -18.99 -0.88 6.53
C LEU A 190 -20.40 -1.44 6.71
N ARG A 191 -20.63 -2.73 6.43
CA ARG A 191 -21.93 -3.37 6.68
C ARG A 191 -22.31 -3.38 8.16
N ARG A 192 -21.36 -3.29 9.10
CA ARG A 192 -21.64 -3.18 10.53
C ARG A 192 -21.83 -1.75 10.99
N ILE A 193 -20.99 -0.82 10.52
CA ILE A 193 -20.98 0.55 11.06
C ILE A 193 -21.85 1.52 10.26
N ARG A 194 -21.92 1.36 8.94
CA ARG A 194 -22.66 2.23 8.00
C ARG A 194 -23.17 1.43 6.78
N PRO A 195 -24.19 0.57 6.94
CA PRO A 195 -24.64 -0.34 5.88
C PRO A 195 -25.02 0.35 4.55
N GLY A 196 -25.56 1.56 4.61
CA GLY A 196 -25.93 2.35 3.43
C GLY A 196 -24.73 2.80 2.59
N ASP A 197 -23.55 2.91 3.18
CA ASP A 197 -22.32 3.32 2.49
C ASP A 197 -21.47 2.12 2.02
N ALA A 198 -21.79 0.89 2.45
CA ALA A 198 -20.94 -0.28 2.23
C ALA A 198 -20.63 -0.55 0.74
N LEU A 199 -21.62 -0.39 -0.14
CA LEU A 199 -21.41 -0.61 -1.57
C LEU A 199 -20.55 0.48 -2.22
N GLN A 200 -20.74 1.73 -1.80
CA GLN A 200 -19.97 2.86 -2.30
C GLN A 200 -18.52 2.80 -1.80
N GLY A 201 -18.32 2.51 -0.50
CA GLY A 201 -16.98 2.33 0.06
C GLY A 201 -16.22 1.17 -0.57
N LEU A 202 -16.88 0.03 -0.81
CA LEU A 202 -16.29 -1.09 -1.55
C LEU A 202 -15.87 -0.68 -2.96
N TYR A 203 -16.73 -0.01 -3.73
CA TYR A 203 -16.40 0.45 -5.08
C TYR A 203 -15.19 1.41 -5.09
N LEU A 204 -15.17 2.37 -4.16
CA LEU A 204 -14.14 3.40 -4.05
C LEU A 204 -12.73 2.82 -3.88
N PHE A 205 -12.63 1.61 -3.33
CA PHE A 205 -11.37 0.87 -3.19
C PHE A 205 -11.18 -0.16 -4.31
N ALA A 206 -12.14 -1.07 -4.49
CA ALA A 206 -12.01 -2.24 -5.35
C ALA A 206 -11.91 -1.91 -6.83
N TRP A 207 -12.44 -0.77 -7.27
CA TRP A 207 -12.34 -0.33 -8.67
C TRP A 207 -11.39 0.85 -8.83
N ASN A 208 -10.67 1.24 -7.78
CA ASN A 208 -9.74 2.35 -7.85
C ASN A 208 -8.56 1.99 -8.77
N PRO A 209 -8.36 2.72 -9.88
CA PRO A 209 -7.32 2.37 -10.84
C PRO A 209 -5.90 2.40 -10.25
N LEU A 210 -5.63 3.27 -9.26
CA LEU A 210 -4.33 3.35 -8.61
C LEU A 210 -4.07 2.13 -7.72
N VAL A 211 -5.07 1.70 -6.95
CA VAL A 211 -4.95 0.48 -6.11
C VAL A 211 -4.71 -0.75 -6.99
N LEU A 212 -5.42 -0.85 -8.11
CA LEU A 212 -5.28 -1.99 -9.01
C LEU A 212 -3.95 -1.98 -9.74
N VAL A 213 -3.58 -0.88 -10.40
CA VAL A 213 -2.34 -0.79 -11.20
C VAL A 213 -1.11 -0.80 -10.30
N MET A 214 -1.04 0.05 -9.26
CA MET A 214 0.14 0.13 -8.40
C MET A 214 0.15 -0.92 -7.29
N GLY A 215 -1.02 -1.30 -6.76
CA GLY A 215 -1.09 -2.28 -5.69
C GLY A 215 -0.96 -3.71 -6.21
N VAL A 216 -1.83 -4.11 -7.15
CA VAL A 216 -1.86 -5.47 -7.69
C VAL A 216 -0.93 -5.64 -8.90
N GLY A 217 -1.02 -4.71 -9.85
CA GLY A 217 -0.24 -4.71 -11.08
C GLY A 217 1.26 -4.51 -10.83
N ASP A 218 1.63 -3.65 -9.89
CA ASP A 218 3.05 -3.44 -9.56
C ASP A 218 3.53 -4.37 -8.44
N GLY A 219 2.71 -4.56 -7.39
CA GLY A 219 2.99 -5.50 -6.30
C GLY A 219 3.67 -4.89 -5.07
N HIS A 220 3.47 -3.60 -4.80
CA HIS A 220 4.09 -2.95 -3.65
C HIS A 220 3.67 -3.58 -2.30
N ASN A 221 4.63 -3.67 -1.38
CA ASN A 221 4.43 -4.21 -0.04
C ASN A 221 3.43 -3.42 0.83
N ASP A 222 3.14 -2.19 0.43
CA ASP A 222 2.12 -1.32 1.00
C ASP A 222 0.74 -1.99 1.09
N MET A 223 0.42 -2.86 0.13
CA MET A 223 -0.82 -3.65 0.12
C MET A 223 -0.92 -4.58 1.32
N VAL A 224 0.15 -5.33 1.62
CA VAL A 224 0.16 -6.27 2.76
C VAL A 224 0.12 -5.50 4.08
N MET A 225 0.89 -4.42 4.19
CA MET A 225 0.89 -3.55 5.36
C MET A 225 -0.52 -3.02 5.67
N ILE A 226 -1.18 -2.38 4.70
CA ILE A 226 -2.49 -1.77 4.94
C ILE A 226 -3.61 -2.82 5.07
N ALA A 227 -3.46 -4.01 4.48
CA ALA A 227 -4.35 -5.15 4.74
C ALA A 227 -4.31 -5.58 6.22
N LEU A 228 -3.13 -5.64 6.83
CA LEU A 228 -2.99 -5.91 8.26
C LEU A 228 -3.57 -4.77 9.11
N VAL A 229 -3.42 -3.49 8.72
CA VAL A 229 -4.10 -2.37 9.38
C VAL A 229 -5.62 -2.56 9.34
N LEU A 230 -6.20 -2.84 8.17
CA LEU A 230 -7.66 -3.08 8.06
C LEU A 230 -8.11 -4.30 8.88
N LEU A 231 -7.30 -5.36 8.95
CA LEU A 231 -7.58 -6.51 9.80
C LEU A 231 -7.57 -6.11 11.28
N ALA A 232 -6.63 -5.27 11.70
CA ALA A 232 -6.59 -4.72 13.05
C ALA A 232 -7.83 -3.85 13.34
N PHE A 233 -8.30 -3.03 12.40
CA PHE A 233 -9.57 -2.28 12.51
C PHE A 233 -10.77 -3.22 12.68
N TRP A 234 -10.82 -4.34 11.94
CA TRP A 234 -11.87 -5.34 12.10
C TRP A 234 -11.82 -6.01 13.48
N LEU A 235 -10.63 -6.43 13.93
CA LEU A 235 -10.44 -7.03 15.25
C LEU A 235 -10.78 -6.07 16.39
N LEU A 236 -10.47 -4.78 16.22
CA LEU A 236 -10.86 -3.72 17.15
C LEU A 236 -12.39 -3.60 17.24
N LEU A 237 -13.08 -3.68 16.10
CA LEU A 237 -14.55 -3.68 16.03
C LEU A 237 -15.16 -4.92 16.69
N GLU A 238 -14.52 -6.07 16.54
CA GLU A 238 -14.90 -7.35 17.18
C GLU A 238 -14.50 -7.44 18.65
N THR A 239 -14.00 -6.35 19.24
CA THR A 239 -13.51 -6.28 20.62
C THR A 239 -12.36 -7.23 20.98
N ARG A 240 -11.64 -7.75 19.96
CA ARG A 240 -10.47 -8.63 20.13
C ARG A 240 -9.18 -7.80 20.23
N TRP A 241 -9.10 -6.95 21.25
CA TRP A 241 -8.14 -5.84 21.28
C TRP A 241 -6.67 -6.26 21.28
N LEU A 242 -6.28 -7.27 22.07
CA LEU A 242 -4.88 -7.73 22.09
C LEU A 242 -4.47 -8.31 20.73
N LEU A 243 -5.37 -9.02 20.06
CA LEU A 243 -5.12 -9.52 18.71
C LEU A 243 -5.04 -8.38 17.70
N ALA A 244 -5.84 -7.32 17.87
CA ALA A 244 -5.73 -6.10 17.06
C ALA A 244 -4.36 -5.44 17.21
N PHE A 245 -3.84 -5.31 18.44
CA PHE A 245 -2.49 -4.77 18.68
C PHE A 245 -1.39 -5.66 18.10
N LEU A 246 -1.48 -6.98 18.27
CA LEU A 246 -0.52 -7.94 17.70
C LEU A 246 -0.43 -7.78 16.17
N VAL A 247 -1.58 -7.77 15.48
CA VAL A 247 -1.64 -7.59 14.02
C VAL A 247 -1.11 -6.22 13.60
N LEU A 248 -1.39 -5.17 14.39
CA LEU A 248 -0.94 -3.82 14.10
C LEU A 248 0.59 -3.65 14.27
N TRP A 249 1.18 -4.31 15.27
CA TRP A 249 2.63 -4.35 15.42
C TRP A 249 3.30 -5.13 14.28
N LEU A 250 2.69 -6.22 13.82
CA LEU A 250 3.17 -6.93 12.63
C LEU A 250 3.16 -6.02 11.40
N SER A 251 2.08 -5.24 11.21
CA SER A 251 1.99 -4.22 10.18
C SER A 251 3.09 -3.16 10.30
N ALA A 252 3.37 -2.68 11.51
CA ALA A 252 4.40 -1.67 11.77
C ALA A 252 5.80 -2.16 11.38
N TRP A 253 6.07 -3.46 11.53
CA TRP A 253 7.33 -4.08 11.12
C TRP A 253 7.40 -4.48 9.65
N ILE A 254 6.31 -4.34 8.87
CA ILE A 254 6.40 -4.31 7.41
C ILE A 254 6.82 -2.89 6.98
N LYS A 255 6.03 -1.91 7.39
CA LYS A 255 6.33 -0.48 7.21
C LYS A 255 5.78 0.30 8.41
N TYR A 256 6.58 1.24 8.92
CA TYR A 256 6.36 1.97 10.17
C TYR A 256 4.98 2.61 10.33
N MET A 257 4.27 2.87 9.23
CA MET A 257 2.95 3.53 9.24
C MET A 257 1.89 2.75 10.04
N GLY A 258 2.02 1.43 10.19
CA GLY A 258 1.13 0.65 11.06
C GLY A 258 1.14 1.13 12.52
N ALA A 259 2.28 1.59 13.03
CA ALA A 259 2.41 2.06 14.42
C ALA A 259 1.60 3.34 14.69
N ALA A 260 1.30 4.14 13.66
CA ALA A 260 0.54 5.38 13.80
C ALA A 260 -0.90 5.16 14.28
N PHE A 261 -1.42 3.93 14.26
CA PHE A 261 -2.75 3.63 14.76
C PHE A 261 -2.79 3.17 16.21
N VAL A 262 -1.65 2.80 16.81
CA VAL A 262 -1.58 2.23 18.16
C VAL A 262 -2.22 3.19 19.19
N PRO A 263 -1.88 4.50 19.23
CA PRO A 263 -2.50 5.42 20.18
C PRO A 263 -4.00 5.61 19.97
N PHE A 264 -4.49 5.62 18.73
CA PHE A 264 -5.94 5.72 18.46
C PHE A 264 -6.69 4.48 18.96
N PHE A 265 -6.10 3.30 18.77
CA PHE A 265 -6.66 2.03 19.23
C PHE A 265 -6.67 1.96 20.76
N LEU A 266 -5.61 2.44 21.43
CA LEU A 266 -5.55 2.50 22.89
C LEU A 266 -6.60 3.45 23.46
N ILE A 267 -6.78 4.64 22.88
CA ILE A 267 -7.81 5.59 23.31
C ILE A 267 -9.20 4.98 23.17
N TYR A 268 -9.50 4.34 22.03
CA TYR A 268 -10.79 3.70 21.79
C TYR A 268 -11.04 2.50 22.71
N ALA A 269 -10.11 1.56 22.77
CA ALA A 269 -10.27 0.34 23.56
C ALA A 269 -10.25 0.63 25.07
N GLY A 270 -9.42 1.58 25.51
CA GLY A 270 -9.39 2.06 26.90
C GLY A 270 -10.75 2.59 27.35
N GLU A 271 -11.35 3.50 26.57
CA GLU A 271 -12.70 4.02 26.84
C GLU A 271 -13.75 2.90 26.97
N ARG A 272 -13.69 1.89 26.09
CA ARG A 272 -14.62 0.76 26.14
C ARG A 272 -14.41 -0.12 27.37
N TRP A 273 -13.17 -0.27 27.82
CA TRP A 273 -12.83 -1.05 29.01
C TRP A 273 -13.27 -0.35 30.29
N GLU A 274 -13.10 0.98 30.36
CA GLU A 274 -13.58 1.80 31.47
C GLU A 274 -15.10 1.76 31.59
N LYS A 275 -15.82 1.81 30.46
CA LYS A 275 -17.29 1.61 30.42
C LYS A 275 -17.73 0.25 30.92
N LEU A 276 -16.86 -0.76 30.90
CA LEU A 276 -17.09 -2.08 31.49
C LEU A 276 -16.68 -2.15 32.98
N GLY A 277 -16.32 -1.02 33.61
CA GLY A 277 -15.87 -0.94 35.00
C GLY A 277 -14.46 -1.48 35.23
N ARG A 278 -13.65 -1.63 34.17
CA ARG A 278 -12.31 -2.23 34.25
C ARG A 278 -11.22 -1.17 34.17
N GLN A 279 -10.14 -1.37 34.92
CA GLN A 279 -8.95 -0.52 34.85
C GLN A 279 -8.23 -0.70 33.51
N THR A 280 -7.70 0.38 32.93
CA THR A 280 -7.08 0.39 31.59
C THR A 280 -5.63 -0.08 31.54
N TRP A 281 -4.89 -0.06 32.65
CA TRP A 281 -3.48 -0.47 32.68
C TRP A 281 -3.20 -1.90 32.16
N PRO A 282 -4.05 -2.93 32.36
CA PRO A 282 -3.79 -4.25 31.80
C PRO A 282 -3.86 -4.26 30.28
N LEU A 283 -4.70 -3.40 29.68
CA LEU A 283 -4.77 -3.23 28.23
C LEU A 283 -3.50 -2.56 27.70
N LEU A 284 -3.00 -1.53 28.39
CA LEU A 284 -1.74 -0.85 28.05
C LEU A 284 -0.57 -1.85 28.11
N LEU A 285 -0.48 -2.63 29.20
CA LEU A 285 0.54 -3.67 29.33
C LEU A 285 0.39 -4.75 28.25
N GLY A 286 -0.82 -5.22 27.97
CA GLY A 286 -1.05 -6.22 26.93
C GLY A 286 -0.69 -5.71 25.53
N ALA A 287 -0.97 -4.45 25.22
CA ALA A 287 -0.55 -3.81 23.97
C ALA A 287 0.98 -3.67 23.88
N GLY A 288 1.64 -3.33 24.99
CA GLY A 288 3.10 -3.27 25.07
C GLY A 288 3.75 -4.65 24.92
N LEU A 289 3.24 -5.66 25.65
CA LEU A 289 3.71 -7.04 25.60
C LEU A 289 3.54 -7.64 24.20
N THR A 290 2.39 -7.45 23.56
CA THR A 290 2.21 -7.90 22.16
C THR A 290 3.20 -7.23 21.21
N GLY A 291 3.53 -5.95 21.41
CA GLY A 291 4.57 -5.26 20.66
C GLY A 291 5.95 -5.87 20.87
N LEU A 292 6.35 -6.10 22.13
CA LEU A 292 7.62 -6.75 22.46
C LEU A 292 7.71 -8.17 21.91
N THR A 293 6.62 -8.95 22.01
CA THR A 293 6.55 -10.31 21.45
C THR A 293 6.71 -10.29 19.94
N VAL A 294 5.97 -9.44 19.22
CA VAL A 294 6.10 -9.36 17.76
C VAL A 294 7.51 -8.93 17.37
N THR A 295 8.06 -7.89 18.00
CA THR A 295 9.44 -7.43 17.76
C THR A 295 10.42 -8.57 17.99
N GLY A 296 10.38 -9.25 19.14
CA GLY A 296 11.28 -10.37 19.42
C GLY A 296 11.17 -11.50 18.40
N LEU A 297 9.95 -11.84 17.96
CA LEU A 297 9.72 -12.90 16.98
C LEU A 297 10.23 -12.52 15.57
N VAL A 298 10.02 -11.28 15.12
CA VAL A 298 10.45 -10.86 13.78
C VAL A 298 11.94 -10.57 13.71
N PHE A 299 12.59 -10.16 14.81
CA PHE A 299 14.04 -9.97 14.86
C PHE A 299 14.82 -11.24 15.20
N ALA A 300 14.18 -12.26 15.79
CA ALA A 300 14.86 -13.52 16.15
C ALA A 300 15.63 -14.20 15.01
N PRO A 301 15.23 -14.11 13.72
CA PRO A 301 16.01 -14.66 12.62
C PRO A 301 17.24 -13.81 12.21
N PHE A 302 17.35 -12.56 12.66
CA PHE A 302 18.39 -11.59 12.29
C PHE A 302 19.42 -11.38 13.43
N ARG A 303 19.73 -12.44 14.18
CA ARG A 303 20.33 -12.46 15.54
C ARG A 303 21.68 -11.74 15.76
N ASP A 304 22.38 -11.34 14.72
CA ASP A 304 23.63 -10.56 14.84
C ASP A 304 23.40 -9.03 14.85
N GLY A 305 22.14 -8.62 14.73
CA GLY A 305 21.67 -7.24 14.67
C GLY A 305 21.39 -6.57 16.02
N GLY A 306 22.31 -5.74 16.50
CA GLY A 306 22.15 -4.95 17.74
C GLY A 306 21.36 -3.63 17.56
N ASP A 307 21.35 -2.78 18.60
CA ASP A 307 20.72 -1.44 18.62
C ASP A 307 21.06 -0.54 17.41
N LEU A 308 22.18 -0.84 16.74
CA LEU A 308 22.63 -0.22 15.49
C LEU A 308 21.64 -0.42 14.33
N GLU A 309 20.90 -1.52 14.28
CA GLU A 309 19.92 -1.80 13.22
C GLU A 309 18.71 -0.87 13.31
N LEU A 310 18.17 -0.66 14.51
CA LEU A 310 17.03 0.22 14.72
C LEU A 310 17.41 1.67 14.38
N LEU A 311 18.59 2.12 14.81
CA LEU A 311 19.10 3.44 14.47
C LEU A 311 19.37 3.60 12.96
N ALA A 312 19.88 2.57 12.29
CA ALA A 312 20.07 2.57 10.84
C ALA A 312 18.72 2.65 10.10
N LEU A 313 17.72 1.88 10.54
CA LEU A 313 16.36 1.94 10.01
C LEU A 313 15.76 3.34 10.19
N MET A 314 15.89 3.94 11.39
CA MET A 314 15.42 5.30 11.67
C MET A 314 16.12 6.36 10.82
N ARG A 315 17.44 6.24 10.59
CA ARG A 315 18.18 7.17 9.71
C ARG A 315 17.70 7.11 8.26
N ARG A 316 17.35 5.91 7.75
CA ARG A 316 16.75 5.75 6.41
C ARG A 316 15.36 6.39 6.33
N VAL A 317 14.68 6.58 7.46
CA VAL A 317 13.44 7.35 7.54
C VAL A 317 13.67 8.87 7.45
N LEU A 318 14.90 9.38 7.36
CA LEU A 318 15.13 10.83 7.19
C LEU A 318 15.55 11.25 5.78
N ILE A 319 16.22 10.39 5.01
CA ILE A 319 16.76 10.75 3.69
C ILE A 319 16.24 9.77 2.63
N PRO A 320 15.42 10.20 1.64
CA PRO A 320 15.01 9.36 0.53
C PRO A 320 16.21 8.93 -0.32
N VAL A 321 16.33 7.63 -0.59
CA VAL A 321 17.43 7.04 -1.35
C VAL A 321 17.52 7.57 -2.79
N ASN A 322 16.37 7.92 -3.37
CA ASN A 322 16.22 8.36 -4.76
C ASN A 322 16.37 9.88 -4.96
N ALA A 323 16.76 10.64 -3.93
CA ALA A 323 16.94 12.09 -4.06
C ALA A 323 18.16 12.42 -4.95
N PRO A 324 18.00 13.23 -6.02
CA PRO A 324 19.10 13.69 -6.86
C PRO A 324 20.17 14.36 -6.02
N HIS A 325 21.46 14.05 -6.29
CA HIS A 325 22.59 14.52 -5.48
C HIS A 325 22.57 16.03 -5.21
N GLU A 326 22.25 16.82 -6.23
CA GLU A 326 22.15 18.29 -6.21
C GLU A 326 20.97 18.84 -5.40
N ALA A 327 19.91 18.04 -5.19
CA ALA A 327 18.71 18.45 -4.48
C ALA A 327 18.60 17.84 -3.07
N ARG A 328 19.58 17.03 -2.63
CA ARG A 328 19.51 16.26 -1.38
C ARG A 328 19.23 17.10 -0.15
N ASP A 329 19.89 18.25 -0.02
CA ASP A 329 19.72 19.11 1.15
C ASP A 329 18.32 19.72 1.21
N VAL A 330 17.81 20.18 0.06
CA VAL A 330 16.45 20.72 -0.05
C VAL A 330 15.42 19.63 0.27
N VAL A 331 15.59 18.43 -0.28
CA VAL A 331 14.71 17.28 -0.02
C VAL A 331 14.76 16.87 1.45
N ALA A 332 15.95 16.88 2.08
CA ALA A 332 16.12 16.56 3.49
C ALA A 332 15.40 17.58 4.39
N TRP A 333 15.60 18.89 4.16
CA TRP A 333 14.92 19.94 4.92
C TRP A 333 13.40 19.91 4.72
N ALA A 334 12.94 19.70 3.49
CA ALA A 334 11.52 19.53 3.20
C ALA A 334 10.94 18.29 3.92
N THR A 335 11.69 17.18 3.96
CA THR A 335 11.28 15.96 4.68
C THR A 335 11.19 16.22 6.19
N VAL A 336 12.19 16.87 6.79
CA VAL A 336 12.18 17.21 8.21
C VAL A 336 11.03 18.14 8.55
N GLY A 337 10.82 19.21 7.78
CA GLY A 337 9.70 20.13 7.96
C GLY A 337 8.34 19.42 7.84
N GLY A 338 8.19 18.55 6.84
CA GLY A 338 7.01 17.72 6.65
C GLY A 338 6.73 16.78 7.83
N LEU A 339 7.77 16.12 8.37
CA LEU A 339 7.66 15.25 9.54
C LEU A 339 7.27 16.03 10.82
N ILE A 340 7.81 17.24 11.01
CA ILE A 340 7.42 18.11 12.14
C ILE A 340 5.94 18.52 12.02
N LEU A 341 5.51 18.96 10.83
CA LEU A 341 4.11 19.29 10.57
C LEU A 341 3.19 18.08 10.80
N LEU A 342 3.61 16.89 10.34
CA LEU A 342 2.87 15.65 10.55
C LEU A 342 2.76 15.31 12.03
N ALA A 343 3.85 15.42 12.79
CA ALA A 343 3.84 15.17 14.24
C ALA A 343 2.90 16.14 14.97
N MET A 344 2.94 17.43 14.64
CA MET A 344 2.02 18.42 15.21
C MET A 344 0.56 18.12 14.87
N ALA A 345 0.27 17.81 13.60
CA ALA A 345 -1.08 17.46 13.17
C ALA A 345 -1.57 16.16 13.82
N TYR A 346 -0.69 15.17 13.99
CA TYR A 346 -0.98 13.91 14.66
C TYR A 346 -1.32 14.10 16.14
N LEU A 347 -0.54 14.92 16.87
CA LEU A 347 -0.85 15.28 18.26
C LEU A 347 -2.19 16.04 18.37
N TRP A 348 -2.49 16.92 17.42
CA TRP A 348 -3.78 17.59 17.34
C TRP A 348 -4.93 16.60 17.10
N LEU A 349 -4.76 15.62 16.21
CA LEU A 349 -5.74 14.55 15.96
C LEU A 349 -5.97 13.68 17.19
N LEU A 350 -4.91 13.34 17.94
CA LEU A 350 -5.03 12.61 19.21
C LEU A 350 -5.86 13.40 20.22
N LYS A 351 -5.55 14.69 20.41
CA LYS A 351 -6.29 15.58 21.31
C LYS A 351 -7.76 15.73 20.88
N ARG A 352 -8.01 15.78 19.57
CA ARG A 352 -9.36 15.83 19.01
C ARG A 352 -10.12 14.53 19.28
N LEU A 353 -9.49 13.37 19.08
CA LEU A 353 -10.10 12.07 19.39
C LEU A 353 -10.44 11.94 20.88
N GLN A 354 -9.53 12.34 21.77
CA GLN A 354 -9.75 12.31 23.22
C GLN A 354 -10.95 13.17 23.67
N ARG A 355 -11.23 14.26 22.96
CA ARG A 355 -12.36 15.18 23.22
C ARG A 355 -13.65 14.79 22.50
N SER A 356 -13.60 13.83 21.60
CA SER A 356 -14.77 13.29 20.90
C SER A 356 -15.50 12.26 21.74
N GLU A 357 -16.58 11.69 21.21
CA GLU A 357 -17.27 10.54 21.79
C GLU A 357 -16.43 9.25 21.77
N ARG A 358 -15.25 9.29 21.11
CA ARG A 358 -14.35 8.13 20.92
C ARG A 358 -15.13 6.98 20.28
N SER A 359 -15.98 7.32 19.32
CA SER A 359 -16.72 6.33 18.55
C SER A 359 -15.78 5.58 17.60
N TYR A 360 -16.19 4.40 17.14
CA TYR A 360 -15.40 3.68 16.12
C TYR A 360 -15.27 4.50 14.83
N GLN A 361 -16.29 5.30 14.51
CA GLN A 361 -16.29 6.20 13.36
C GLN A 361 -15.28 7.35 13.54
N ASP A 362 -15.08 7.86 14.76
CA ASP A 362 -14.03 8.85 15.06
C ASP A 362 -12.64 8.26 14.80
N VAL A 363 -12.39 7.02 15.22
CA VAL A 363 -11.12 6.30 14.95
C VAL A 363 -10.89 6.13 13.44
N CYS A 364 -11.92 5.73 12.69
CA CYS A 364 -11.84 5.62 11.22
C CYS A 364 -11.50 6.97 10.58
N ASN A 365 -12.12 8.05 11.04
CA ASN A 365 -11.91 9.40 10.52
C ASN A 365 -10.49 9.92 10.80
N VAL A 366 -10.01 9.83 12.04
CA VAL A 366 -8.65 10.28 12.37
C VAL A 366 -7.61 9.38 11.71
N GLY A 367 -7.89 8.08 11.58
CA GLY A 367 -7.03 7.14 10.86
C GLY A 367 -6.87 7.50 9.39
N PHE A 368 -7.98 7.78 8.69
CA PHE A 368 -7.95 8.25 7.30
C PHE A 368 -7.15 9.56 7.15
N VAL A 369 -7.43 10.56 8.01
CA VAL A 369 -6.75 11.85 7.95
C VAL A 369 -5.25 11.71 8.25
N THR A 370 -4.85 10.86 9.20
CA THR A 370 -3.44 10.59 9.50
C THR A 370 -2.71 10.03 8.27
N LEU A 371 -3.29 9.06 7.56
CA LEU A 371 -2.68 8.53 6.33
C LEU A 371 -2.62 9.56 5.21
N LEU A 372 -3.67 10.37 5.04
CA LEU A 372 -3.70 11.43 4.04
C LEU A 372 -2.64 12.50 4.33
N LEU A 373 -2.51 12.92 5.59
CA LEU A 373 -1.49 13.88 5.99
C LEU A 373 -0.08 13.30 5.90
N ALA A 374 0.10 12.02 6.22
CA ALA A 374 1.40 11.38 6.05
C ALA A 374 1.82 11.32 4.58
N PHE A 375 0.86 11.10 3.66
CA PHE A 375 1.10 11.17 2.23
C PHE A 375 1.40 12.61 1.75
N VAL A 376 0.62 13.60 2.16
CA VAL A 376 0.78 15.00 1.72
C VAL A 376 2.02 15.66 2.34
N LEU A 377 2.20 15.55 3.66
CA LEU A 377 3.32 16.18 4.37
C LEU A 377 4.61 15.38 4.22
N GLY A 378 4.50 14.09 3.91
CA GLY A 378 5.62 13.27 3.48
C GLY A 378 5.95 13.42 1.99
N ALA A 379 5.44 14.44 1.27
CA ALA A 379 5.56 14.57 -0.19
C ALA A 379 7.00 14.45 -0.71
N ALA A 380 7.99 14.99 0.02
CA ALA A 380 9.41 14.90 -0.35
C ALA A 380 9.94 13.44 -0.44
N ARG A 381 9.21 12.48 0.13
CA ARG A 381 9.46 11.05 0.03
C ARG A 381 8.32 10.28 -0.64
N SER A 382 7.13 10.87 -0.71
CA SER A 382 5.93 10.11 -1.05
C SER A 382 5.96 9.74 -2.51
N GLN A 383 5.87 8.45 -2.75
CA GLN A 383 5.71 7.87 -4.06
C GLN A 383 4.23 7.74 -4.39
N PRO A 384 3.85 7.70 -5.68
CA PRO A 384 2.45 7.61 -6.10
C PRO A 384 1.66 6.49 -5.41
N TRP A 385 2.27 5.33 -5.20
CA TRP A 385 1.66 4.18 -4.55
C TRP A 385 1.39 4.35 -3.05
N HIS A 386 2.03 5.29 -2.35
CA HIS A 386 1.70 5.57 -0.94
C HIS A 386 0.26 6.10 -0.78
N LEU A 387 -0.39 6.57 -1.85
CA LEU A 387 -1.80 6.93 -1.84
C LEU A 387 -2.73 5.72 -1.59
N ILE A 388 -2.25 4.48 -1.78
CA ILE A 388 -2.97 3.26 -1.40
C ILE A 388 -3.39 3.32 0.07
N TRP A 389 -2.59 3.92 0.96
CA TRP A 389 -2.90 3.98 2.39
C TRP A 389 -4.22 4.74 2.66
N PRO A 390 -4.34 6.04 2.33
CA PRO A 390 -5.59 6.76 2.57
C PRO A 390 -6.75 6.24 1.69
N VAL A 391 -6.52 5.77 0.46
CA VAL A 391 -7.59 5.20 -0.38
C VAL A 391 -8.26 4.01 0.31
N SER A 392 -7.47 3.14 0.96
CA SER A 392 -7.96 1.94 1.65
C SER A 392 -8.85 2.25 2.86
N LEU A 393 -8.67 3.42 3.49
CA LEU A 393 -9.52 3.88 4.61
C LEU A 393 -10.59 4.89 4.20
N ALA A 394 -10.55 5.45 3.00
CA ALA A 394 -11.47 6.51 2.58
C ALA A 394 -12.94 6.10 2.67
N GLY A 395 -13.25 4.86 2.31
CA GLY A 395 -14.59 4.30 2.45
C GLY A 395 -15.08 4.27 3.90
N LEU A 396 -14.18 4.00 4.86
CA LEU A 396 -14.48 3.97 6.30
C LEU A 396 -14.74 5.35 6.89
N SER A 397 -14.26 6.44 6.28
CA SER A 397 -14.58 7.79 6.72
C SER A 397 -16.02 8.16 6.36
N ASP A 398 -16.75 8.74 7.32
CA ASP A 398 -18.09 9.32 7.10
C ASP A 398 -18.02 10.74 6.51
N ARG A 399 -16.81 11.30 6.39
CA ARG A 399 -16.56 12.62 5.83
C ARG A 399 -16.65 12.56 4.32
N ARG A 400 -17.76 13.07 3.77
CA ARG A 400 -18.06 13.00 2.33
C ARG A 400 -17.02 13.68 1.43
N TRP A 401 -16.19 14.57 1.96
CA TRP A 401 -15.06 15.17 1.23
C TRP A 401 -13.93 14.17 0.96
N ALA A 402 -13.79 13.12 1.79
CA ALA A 402 -12.71 12.13 1.65
C ALA A 402 -12.74 11.42 0.29
N TRP A 403 -13.95 11.15 -0.21
CA TRP A 403 -14.18 10.34 -1.40
C TRP A 403 -13.74 11.05 -2.70
N PRO A 404 -14.21 12.28 -3.02
CA PRO A 404 -13.70 12.99 -4.18
C PRO A 404 -12.21 13.31 -4.06
N VAL A 405 -11.68 13.57 -2.86
CA VAL A 405 -10.24 13.80 -2.65
C VAL A 405 -9.43 12.59 -3.09
N VAL A 406 -9.75 11.38 -2.63
CA VAL A 406 -8.99 10.19 -3.04
C VAL A 406 -9.18 9.82 -4.51
N ILE A 407 -10.35 10.09 -5.11
CA ILE A 407 -10.56 9.89 -6.55
C ILE A 407 -9.63 10.81 -7.35
N VAL A 408 -9.63 12.11 -7.03
CA VAL A 408 -8.80 13.09 -7.74
C VAL A 408 -7.31 12.80 -7.52
N LEU A 409 -6.89 12.57 -6.28
CA LEU A 409 -5.50 12.24 -5.99
C LEU A 409 -5.07 10.95 -6.70
N SER A 410 -5.95 9.96 -6.86
CA SER A 410 -5.63 8.72 -7.60
C SER A 410 -5.35 9.01 -9.07
N ALA A 411 -6.16 9.88 -9.70
CA ALA A 411 -5.94 10.31 -11.07
C ALA A 411 -4.61 11.08 -11.21
N VAL A 412 -4.36 12.06 -10.33
CA VAL A 412 -3.14 12.86 -10.36
C VAL A 412 -1.92 11.97 -10.18
N MET A 413 -1.94 11.05 -9.21
CA MET A 413 -0.80 10.16 -8.93
C MET A 413 -0.54 9.15 -10.03
N LEU A 414 -1.55 8.66 -10.74
CA LEU A 414 -1.33 7.82 -11.93
C LEU A 414 -0.68 8.60 -13.07
N VAL A 415 -1.11 9.85 -13.31
CA VAL A 415 -0.45 10.73 -14.29
C VAL A 415 0.98 11.04 -13.87
N THR A 416 1.22 11.32 -12.58
CA THR A 416 2.56 11.54 -12.04
C THR A 416 3.44 10.30 -12.21
N GLN A 417 2.94 9.10 -11.90
CA GLN A 417 3.67 7.86 -12.10
C GLN A 417 4.04 7.67 -13.58
N LEU A 418 3.09 7.88 -14.49
CA LEU A 418 3.34 7.80 -15.92
C LEU A 418 4.44 8.77 -16.34
N TRP A 419 4.38 10.02 -15.87
CA TRP A 419 5.37 11.05 -16.19
C TRP A 419 6.78 10.72 -15.66
N VAL A 420 6.87 10.23 -14.41
CA VAL A 420 8.13 9.87 -13.77
C VAL A 420 8.82 8.72 -14.53
N GLU A 421 8.06 7.70 -14.92
CA GLU A 421 8.61 6.53 -15.62
C GLU A 421 8.90 6.79 -17.11
N TRP A 422 8.12 7.66 -17.75
CA TRP A 422 8.37 8.01 -19.16
C TRP A 422 9.63 8.85 -19.32
N GLY A 423 9.89 9.77 -18.37
CA GLY A 423 10.89 10.83 -18.52
C GLY A 423 10.48 11.83 -19.60
N ALA A 424 10.63 13.14 -19.36
CA ALA A 424 10.19 14.17 -20.31
C ALA A 424 10.68 13.87 -21.75
N PRO A 425 9.79 13.51 -22.69
CA PRO A 425 10.22 13.02 -24.00
C PRO A 425 10.91 14.14 -24.78
N GLY A 426 12.10 13.85 -25.32
CA GLY A 426 12.88 14.80 -26.14
C GLY A 426 13.96 15.62 -25.42
N LEU A 427 14.29 15.30 -24.16
CA LEU A 427 15.46 15.89 -23.47
C LEU A 427 16.68 14.94 -23.39
N GLY A 428 16.61 13.76 -24.03
CA GLY A 428 17.75 12.89 -24.26
C GLY A 428 18.42 13.22 -25.58
N GLY A 429 19.41 14.11 -25.54
CA GLY A 429 20.48 14.26 -26.52
C GLY A 429 21.79 13.84 -25.87
#